data_AF-A0A1L0FGU7-F1
#
_entry.id   AF-A0A1L0FGU7-F1
#
_cell.length_a   1.000
_cell.length_b   1.000
_cell.length_c   1.000
_cell.angle_alpha   90.00
_cell.angle_beta   90.00
_cell.angle_gamma   90.00
#
_symmetry.space_group_name_H-M   'P 1'
#
loop_
_entity.id
_entity.type
_entity.pdbx_description
1 polymer ?
#
loop_
_entity_poly.entity_id
_entity_poly.type
_entity_poly.pdbx_seq_one_letter_code
_entity_poly.pdbx_strand_id
1 'polypeptide(L)'
;MSTNNNNIPADANSLEKAYSNNEQSVENSELIEEFQTENARNHLQNDNVSIATSSFKRDQNEFMDNNELVKTESRPGSNKTLSRILTGEDLDEKLNPQSDPYKDLPQMGGEREYPPVLFEDRSPYEVTFSDEDAINFPQFEHPYKWAFKKKLMTVVILCLNCMGVTMGSSNFASCVPQVIAEYGVIEVVGILGITLYVLGFALGPVVYGPLSELYGRRNLLIISSFGFTLFQFAVATGENLQTILICRFFAGCVGAAPLAVIPAAMSDMFDNYSRGKVVSIFSLTVFLGPILTPVYSSYIVQYTTWRWVQYVAGIYAGLCTIAICFLYDESHHPIILCKKAQYMREKSGNWGIYAAHELLSLDIKDIFTKTIARPLKMLRKEPILLLMTVYNTFVYGILYLMLEAYPYIFEIKKHFYKNGELPYIGLIIGMSFFSAMMIYFLEPKYITAVTKNNGKPCPEERLIGMMISGPIFTIGIFWLMWTGNYDSVPWIVPTIGGAFIGFGLIGIFLTSFNYLIDAYLLLAASAIAGNTFLRSGFGASFPLFAGYMLKGMGVNWAGLLLGLFSAVLIPVPFLFYKYGKWLRQKSSYAFDL
;
A
#
# COMPACT_ATOMS: atom_id res chain seq x y z
N MET A 1 -7.72 -61.55 109.14
CA MET A 1 -6.62 -62.25 108.44
C MET A 1 -6.43 -61.61 107.08
N SER A 2 -5.19 -61.31 106.73
CA SER A 2 -4.68 -60.63 105.53
C SER A 2 -5.05 -61.27 104.18
N THR A 3 -5.27 -60.49 103.11
CA THR A 3 -4.32 -60.20 101.98
C THR A 3 -5.02 -59.57 100.74
N ASN A 4 -4.23 -58.83 99.97
CA ASN A 4 -4.45 -58.01 98.74
C ASN A 4 -5.10 -58.69 97.50
N ASN A 5 -5.80 -57.91 96.64
CA ASN A 5 -5.30 -57.50 95.31
C ASN A 5 -6.23 -56.54 94.49
N ASN A 6 -5.60 -55.45 94.03
CA ASN A 6 -5.80 -54.37 93.03
C ASN A 6 -6.85 -54.35 91.87
N ASN A 7 -7.25 -53.09 91.56
CA ASN A 7 -7.50 -52.36 90.27
C ASN A 7 -8.72 -52.77 89.39
N ILE A 8 -9.52 -51.92 88.70
CA ILE A 8 -9.42 -50.61 88.00
C ILE A 8 -10.84 -49.97 87.91
N PRO A 9 -11.06 -48.63 87.87
CA PRO A 9 -12.28 -48.03 87.30
C PRO A 9 -12.03 -47.32 85.95
N ALA A 10 -13.00 -47.43 85.03
CA ALA A 10 -12.97 -46.91 83.67
C ALA A 10 -13.33 -45.41 83.60
N ASP A 11 -12.55 -44.67 82.80
CA ASP A 11 -12.55 -43.21 82.63
C ASP A 11 -13.64 -42.74 81.65
N ALA A 12 -14.66 -42.05 82.17
CA ALA A 12 -15.72 -41.38 81.37
C ALA A 12 -15.20 -40.18 80.55
N ASN A 13 -13.95 -39.74 80.78
CA ASN A 13 -13.26 -38.70 80.00
C ASN A 13 -12.75 -39.15 78.62
N SER A 14 -12.85 -40.44 78.30
CA SER A 14 -12.33 -41.02 77.05
C SER A 14 -13.33 -41.00 75.89
N LEU A 15 -14.63 -41.05 76.17
CA LEU A 15 -15.68 -41.06 75.14
C LEU A 15 -16.04 -39.65 74.64
N GLU A 16 -16.04 -38.65 75.52
CA GLU A 16 -16.34 -37.25 75.13
C GLU A 16 -15.22 -36.63 74.27
N LYS A 17 -13.96 -36.99 74.55
CA LYS A 17 -12.81 -36.66 73.69
C LYS A 17 -12.80 -37.43 72.37
N ALA A 18 -13.40 -38.61 72.29
CA ALA A 18 -13.48 -39.38 71.05
C ALA A 18 -14.55 -38.82 70.10
N TYR A 19 -15.66 -38.28 70.62
CA TYR A 19 -16.70 -37.64 69.80
C TYR A 19 -16.26 -36.25 69.29
N SER A 20 -15.63 -35.40 70.14
CA SER A 20 -15.15 -34.08 69.68
C SER A 20 -14.01 -34.18 68.67
N ASN A 21 -13.11 -35.16 68.83
CA ASN A 21 -12.02 -35.40 67.88
C ASN A 21 -12.52 -36.02 66.55
N ASN A 22 -13.66 -36.72 66.55
CA ASN A 22 -14.27 -37.21 65.32
C ASN A 22 -15.02 -36.12 64.57
N GLU A 23 -15.74 -35.21 65.26
CA GLU A 23 -16.36 -34.06 64.60
C GLU A 23 -15.30 -33.10 64.03
N GLN A 24 -14.23 -32.81 64.78
CA GLN A 24 -13.11 -32.01 64.26
C GLN A 24 -12.31 -32.72 63.17
N SER A 25 -12.23 -34.05 63.13
CA SER A 25 -11.54 -34.76 62.06
C SER A 25 -12.39 -34.83 60.79
N VAL A 26 -13.71 -34.96 60.92
CA VAL A 26 -14.67 -34.91 59.80
C VAL A 26 -14.76 -33.49 59.22
N GLU A 27 -14.84 -32.45 60.06
CA GLU A 27 -14.89 -31.05 59.61
C GLU A 27 -13.55 -30.61 58.97
N ASN A 28 -12.40 -31.09 59.47
CA ASN A 28 -11.11 -30.86 58.82
C ASN A 28 -10.92 -31.68 57.54
N SER A 29 -11.52 -32.87 57.43
CA SER A 29 -11.45 -33.66 56.19
C SER A 29 -12.39 -33.13 55.11
N GLU A 30 -13.57 -32.62 55.47
CA GLU A 30 -14.44 -31.86 54.56
C GLU A 30 -13.79 -30.55 54.11
N LEU A 31 -13.14 -29.79 55.00
CA LEU A 31 -12.36 -28.60 54.64
C LEU A 31 -11.16 -28.93 53.74
N ILE A 32 -10.48 -30.06 53.95
CA ILE A 32 -9.37 -30.50 53.08
C ILE A 32 -9.90 -31.00 51.73
N GLU A 33 -11.04 -31.69 51.67
CA GLU A 33 -11.68 -32.07 50.41
C GLU A 33 -12.20 -30.84 49.67
N GLU A 34 -12.76 -29.84 50.35
CA GLU A 34 -13.21 -28.59 49.74
C GLU A 34 -12.01 -27.78 49.21
N PHE A 35 -10.91 -27.71 49.97
CA PHE A 35 -9.65 -27.06 49.54
C PHE A 35 -8.93 -27.83 48.42
N GLN A 36 -9.03 -29.16 48.39
CA GLN A 36 -8.49 -29.99 47.30
C GLN A 36 -9.37 -29.93 46.06
N THR A 37 -10.69 -29.82 46.21
CA THR A 37 -11.65 -29.66 45.09
C THR A 37 -11.59 -28.24 44.52
N GLU A 38 -11.34 -27.23 45.35
CA GLU A 38 -11.10 -25.85 44.95
C GLU A 38 -9.72 -25.68 44.29
N ASN A 39 -8.68 -26.35 44.79
CA ASN A 39 -7.37 -26.41 44.10
C ASN A 39 -7.43 -27.23 42.80
N ALA A 40 -8.21 -28.31 42.73
CA ALA A 40 -8.42 -29.07 41.49
C ALA A 40 -9.26 -28.29 40.47
N ARG A 41 -10.26 -27.51 40.91
CA ARG A 41 -10.99 -26.54 40.06
C ARG A 41 -10.09 -25.40 39.60
N ASN A 42 -9.24 -24.86 40.47
CA ASN A 42 -8.26 -23.82 40.11
C ASN A 42 -7.15 -24.34 39.20
N HIS A 43 -6.76 -25.62 39.29
CA HIS A 43 -5.83 -26.26 38.35
C HIS A 43 -6.50 -26.58 37.00
N LEU A 44 -7.74 -27.06 36.96
CA LEU A 44 -8.49 -27.27 35.71
C LEU A 44 -8.91 -25.95 35.03
N GLN A 45 -9.10 -24.88 35.80
CA GLN A 45 -9.37 -23.53 35.29
C GLN A 45 -8.08 -22.83 34.88
N ASN A 46 -6.94 -23.06 35.55
CA ASN A 46 -5.63 -22.57 35.09
C ASN A 46 -5.04 -23.38 33.93
N ASP A 47 -5.39 -24.65 33.74
CA ASP A 47 -4.96 -25.45 32.58
C ASP A 47 -5.81 -25.15 31.34
N ASN A 48 -7.13 -24.95 31.51
CA ASN A 48 -7.96 -24.48 30.40
C ASN A 48 -7.74 -23.00 30.06
N VAL A 49 -7.32 -22.17 31.03
CA VAL A 49 -6.87 -20.80 30.76
C VAL A 49 -5.42 -20.80 30.24
N SER A 50 -4.50 -21.68 30.65
CA SER A 50 -3.14 -21.70 30.07
C SER A 50 -3.11 -22.28 28.64
N ILE A 51 -4.01 -23.19 28.30
CA ILE A 51 -4.13 -23.78 26.95
C ILE A 51 -4.95 -22.88 26.00
N ALA A 52 -5.99 -22.19 26.50
CA ALA A 52 -6.73 -21.18 25.71
C ALA A 52 -6.01 -19.82 25.63
N THR A 53 -5.08 -19.52 26.54
CA THR A 53 -4.32 -18.25 26.53
C THR A 53 -2.93 -18.42 25.88
N SER A 54 -2.42 -19.65 25.70
CA SER A 54 -1.19 -19.91 24.92
C SER A 54 -1.44 -20.09 23.42
N SER A 55 -2.65 -20.50 23.01
CA SER A 55 -3.06 -20.62 21.61
C SER A 55 -3.68 -19.34 21.02
N PHE A 56 -4.03 -18.35 21.84
CA PHE A 56 -4.63 -17.08 21.39
C PHE A 56 -3.81 -15.80 21.71
N LYS A 57 -2.63 -15.93 22.33
CA LYS A 57 -1.69 -14.79 22.57
C LYS A 57 -0.41 -14.84 21.74
N ARG A 58 -0.29 -15.71 20.74
CA ARG A 58 0.95 -15.87 19.97
C ARG A 58 0.99 -15.18 18.60
N ASP A 59 -0.05 -14.45 18.21
CA ASP A 59 -0.13 -13.85 16.87
C ASP A 59 -0.41 -12.34 16.80
N GLN A 60 -0.42 -11.60 17.92
CA GLN A 60 -0.68 -10.16 17.84
C GLN A 60 0.16 -9.34 18.80
N ASN A 61 0.99 -8.48 18.19
CA ASN A 61 1.85 -7.43 18.76
C ASN A 61 3.25 -7.87 19.21
N GLU A 62 4.14 -8.07 18.23
CA GLU A 62 5.55 -7.75 18.41
C GLU A 62 6.00 -6.89 17.23
N PHE A 63 6.63 -5.77 17.54
CA PHE A 63 7.25 -4.86 16.59
C PHE A 63 8.48 -5.59 16.07
N MET A 64 8.30 -6.38 15.01
CA MET A 64 9.30 -7.33 14.60
C MET A 64 10.60 -6.60 14.21
N ASP A 65 11.64 -6.82 15.01
CA ASP A 65 13.01 -6.57 14.59
C ASP A 65 13.26 -7.34 13.27
N ASN A 66 14.19 -6.88 12.43
CA ASN A 66 14.54 -7.58 11.18
C ASN A 66 14.91 -9.04 11.44
N ASN A 67 15.50 -9.31 12.61
CA ASN A 67 15.79 -10.67 13.05
C ASN A 67 14.53 -11.47 13.42
N GLU A 68 13.46 -10.86 13.91
CA GLU A 68 12.23 -11.57 14.27
C GLU A 68 11.38 -11.93 13.06
N LEU A 69 11.21 -11.05 12.07
CA LEU A 69 10.53 -11.41 10.80
C LEU A 69 11.25 -12.56 10.10
N VAL A 70 12.57 -12.47 9.98
CA VAL A 70 13.40 -13.55 9.42
C VAL A 70 13.28 -14.83 10.25
N LYS A 71 13.22 -14.74 11.58
CA LYS A 71 13.01 -15.90 12.47
C LYS A 71 11.61 -16.49 12.38
N THR A 72 10.61 -15.69 12.02
CA THR A 72 9.23 -16.15 11.87
C THR A 72 9.04 -16.81 10.52
N GLU A 73 9.58 -16.24 9.44
CA GLU A 73 9.56 -16.85 8.10
C GLU A 73 10.49 -18.07 7.96
N SER A 74 11.42 -18.28 8.90
CA SER A 74 12.23 -19.51 8.98
C SER A 74 11.53 -20.66 9.71
N ARG A 75 10.41 -20.40 10.40
CA ARG A 75 9.62 -21.43 11.11
C ARG A 75 8.56 -22.07 10.20
N PRO A 76 8.51 -23.42 10.09
CA PRO A 76 7.45 -24.12 9.38
C PRO A 76 6.05 -23.76 9.91
N GLY A 77 5.06 -23.64 9.03
CA GLY A 77 3.68 -23.28 9.39
C GLY A 77 3.42 -21.78 9.59
N SER A 78 4.43 -20.96 9.93
CA SER A 78 4.22 -19.51 10.05
C SER A 78 3.95 -18.82 8.70
N ASN A 79 4.48 -19.38 7.62
CA ASN A 79 4.21 -18.91 6.27
C ASN A 79 2.74 -19.12 5.86
N LYS A 80 2.04 -20.11 6.47
CA LYS A 80 0.60 -20.31 6.24
C LYS A 80 -0.21 -19.17 6.87
N THR A 81 0.09 -18.80 8.11
CA THR A 81 -0.54 -17.67 8.79
C THR A 81 -0.25 -16.35 8.07
N LEU A 82 1.00 -16.12 7.68
CA LEU A 82 1.39 -14.94 6.91
C LEU A 82 0.69 -14.88 5.54
N SER A 83 0.66 -16.00 4.83
CA SER A 83 -0.05 -16.13 3.55
C SER A 83 -1.56 -15.92 3.70
N ARG A 84 -2.17 -16.43 4.77
CA ARG A 84 -3.58 -16.19 5.11
C ARG A 84 -3.86 -14.72 5.36
N ILE A 85 -2.99 -14.02 6.09
CA ILE A 85 -3.13 -12.57 6.34
C ILE A 85 -3.02 -11.77 5.04
N LEU A 86 -2.09 -12.15 4.16
CA LEU A 86 -1.85 -11.46 2.89
C LEU A 86 -2.96 -11.68 1.87
N THR A 87 -3.48 -12.91 1.74
CA THR A 87 -4.43 -13.29 0.68
C THR A 87 -5.89 -13.37 1.14
N GLY A 88 -6.13 -13.48 2.45
CA GLY A 88 -7.45 -13.65 3.03
C GLY A 88 -8.11 -15.01 2.72
N GLU A 89 -7.34 -16.02 2.30
CA GLU A 89 -7.78 -17.42 2.15
C GLU A 89 -7.34 -18.28 3.33
N ASP A 90 -8.26 -19.07 3.89
CA ASP A 90 -7.95 -20.10 4.89
C ASP A 90 -7.34 -21.33 4.18
N LEU A 91 -6.02 -21.47 4.27
CA LEU A 91 -5.27 -22.60 3.73
C LEU A 91 -5.60 -23.94 4.40
N ASP A 92 -6.17 -23.91 5.61
CA ASP A 92 -6.55 -25.09 6.38
C ASP A 92 -7.72 -25.86 5.74
N GLU A 93 -8.59 -25.17 4.98
CA GLU A 93 -9.72 -25.80 4.28
C GLU A 93 -9.26 -26.62 3.06
N LYS A 94 -8.23 -26.14 2.34
CA LYS A 94 -7.60 -26.87 1.22
C LYS A 94 -6.69 -28.03 1.69
N LEU A 95 -6.28 -28.01 2.95
CA LEU A 95 -5.41 -29.02 3.58
C LEU A 95 -6.18 -29.98 4.49
N ASN A 96 -7.51 -29.98 4.45
CA ASN A 96 -8.33 -30.82 5.33
C ASN A 96 -7.93 -32.31 5.18
N PRO A 97 -7.33 -32.94 6.22
CA PRO A 97 -6.82 -34.30 6.13
C PRO A 97 -7.92 -35.36 5.96
N GLN A 98 -9.19 -34.98 6.09
CA GLN A 98 -10.34 -35.90 6.06
C GLN A 98 -10.95 -36.13 4.67
N SER A 99 -10.57 -35.37 3.64
CA SER A 99 -11.00 -35.65 2.27
C SER A 99 -10.02 -36.60 1.59
N ASP A 100 -10.50 -37.77 1.13
CA ASP A 100 -9.71 -38.70 0.31
C ASP A 100 -9.13 -37.94 -0.91
N PRO A 101 -7.80 -37.75 -0.99
CA PRO A 101 -7.16 -36.97 -2.05
C PRO A 101 -7.25 -37.64 -3.42
N TYR A 102 -7.64 -38.92 -3.48
CA TYR A 102 -7.81 -39.68 -4.71
C TYR A 102 -9.24 -39.68 -5.23
N LYS A 103 -10.16 -39.01 -4.53
CA LYS A 103 -11.55 -38.86 -4.95
C LYS A 103 -11.61 -38.08 -6.28
N ASP A 104 -12.32 -38.64 -7.25
CA ASP A 104 -12.52 -38.07 -8.61
C ASP A 104 -11.26 -37.97 -9.51
N LEU A 105 -10.18 -38.71 -9.21
CA LEU A 105 -9.02 -38.81 -10.09
C LEU A 105 -9.13 -39.97 -11.11
N PRO A 106 -8.56 -39.82 -12.33
CA PRO A 106 -8.47 -40.92 -13.29
C PRO A 106 -7.47 -41.99 -12.81
N GLN A 107 -7.77 -43.27 -13.07
CA GLN A 107 -6.91 -44.40 -12.68
C GLN A 107 -5.50 -44.27 -13.28
N MET A 108 -4.48 -44.67 -12.53
CA MET A 108 -3.06 -44.59 -12.93
C MET A 108 -2.69 -45.45 -14.16
N GLY A 109 -3.58 -46.39 -14.54
CA GLY A 109 -3.37 -47.32 -15.64
C GLY A 109 -2.44 -48.48 -15.30
N GLY A 110 -2.56 -49.58 -16.05
CA GLY A 110 -1.73 -50.78 -15.88
C GLY A 110 -1.92 -51.51 -14.54
N GLU A 111 -3.16 -51.54 -14.02
CA GLU A 111 -3.53 -52.17 -12.75
C GLU A 111 -2.77 -51.63 -11.51
N ARG A 112 -2.25 -50.40 -11.60
CA ARG A 112 -1.52 -49.76 -10.51
C ARG A 112 -2.46 -48.97 -9.61
N GLU A 113 -2.32 -49.20 -8.30
CA GLU A 113 -2.94 -48.37 -7.26
C GLU A 113 -2.25 -47.00 -7.16
N TYR A 114 -2.95 -46.03 -6.59
CA TYR A 114 -2.35 -44.72 -6.31
C TYR A 114 -1.23 -44.85 -5.26
N PRO A 115 -0.18 -44.02 -5.35
CA PRO A 115 0.84 -43.99 -4.32
C PRO A 115 0.23 -43.64 -2.95
N PRO A 116 0.81 -44.07 -1.83
CA PRO A 116 0.35 -43.65 -0.52
C PRO A 116 0.50 -42.13 -0.36
N VAL A 117 -0.43 -41.50 0.37
CA VAL A 117 -0.32 -40.08 0.72
C VAL A 117 0.96 -39.90 1.52
N LEU A 118 1.80 -38.93 1.12
CA LEU A 118 3.16 -38.80 1.64
C LEU A 118 3.17 -38.74 3.18
N PHE A 119 2.36 -37.91 3.86
CA PHE A 119 2.18 -37.88 5.33
C PHE A 119 0.86 -37.16 5.72
N GLU A 120 0.36 -37.39 6.94
CA GLU A 120 -0.76 -36.61 7.55
C GLU A 120 -0.36 -35.15 7.82
N ASP A 121 0.89 -34.89 8.24
CA ASP A 121 1.46 -33.54 8.35
C ASP A 121 2.53 -33.31 7.28
N ARG A 122 2.29 -32.33 6.41
CA ARG A 122 3.22 -31.93 5.34
C ARG A 122 4.27 -30.92 5.82
N SER A 123 4.17 -30.37 7.03
CA SER A 123 5.09 -29.34 7.55
C SER A 123 6.59 -29.65 7.42
N PRO A 124 7.08 -30.90 7.55
CA PRO A 124 8.52 -31.19 7.41
C PRO A 124 9.06 -31.01 5.98
N TYR A 125 8.17 -30.99 4.98
CA TYR A 125 8.51 -30.80 3.58
C TYR A 125 8.35 -29.35 3.11
N GLU A 126 7.94 -28.46 4.03
CA GLU A 126 7.79 -27.04 3.77
C GLU A 126 9.15 -26.35 3.70
N VAL A 127 9.36 -25.59 2.62
CA VAL A 127 10.60 -24.84 2.42
C VAL A 127 10.55 -23.50 3.14
N THR A 128 11.57 -23.23 3.96
CA THR A 128 11.76 -21.95 4.66
C THR A 128 13.14 -21.34 4.36
N PHE A 129 13.35 -20.09 4.77
CA PHE A 129 14.65 -19.42 4.65
C PHE A 129 15.65 -19.96 5.68
N SER A 130 16.90 -20.13 5.25
CA SER A 130 18.04 -20.47 6.11
C SER A 130 19.08 -19.35 6.06
N ASP A 131 19.80 -19.15 7.17
CA ASP A 131 20.92 -18.22 7.21
C ASP A 131 22.07 -18.63 6.26
N GLU A 132 22.19 -19.93 5.98
CA GLU A 132 23.19 -20.48 5.05
C GLU A 132 22.89 -20.19 3.58
N ASP A 133 21.62 -19.87 3.25
CA ASP A 133 21.22 -19.58 1.87
C ASP A 133 22.00 -18.37 1.32
N ALA A 134 22.28 -17.37 2.16
CA ALA A 134 23.03 -16.18 1.76
C ALA A 134 24.46 -16.48 1.25
N ILE A 135 25.07 -17.56 1.75
CA ILE A 135 26.45 -17.95 1.42
C ILE A 135 26.48 -18.92 0.24
N ASN A 136 25.64 -19.96 0.30
CA ASN A 136 25.69 -21.07 -0.65
C ASN A 136 24.79 -20.84 -1.88
N PHE A 137 23.70 -20.08 -1.73
CA PHE A 137 22.70 -19.85 -2.76
C PHE A 137 22.15 -18.40 -2.71
N PRO A 138 22.98 -17.39 -3.05
CA PRO A 138 22.60 -15.97 -2.89
C PRO A 138 21.33 -15.56 -3.66
N GLN A 139 20.91 -16.33 -4.66
CA GLN A 139 19.64 -16.14 -5.37
C GLN A 139 18.38 -16.47 -4.55
N PHE A 140 18.52 -17.21 -3.44
CA PHE A 140 17.44 -17.54 -2.50
C PHE A 140 17.61 -16.79 -1.17
N GLU A 141 18.51 -15.81 -1.12
CA GLU A 141 18.71 -14.98 0.06
C GLU A 141 17.47 -14.13 0.36
N HIS A 142 17.15 -14.04 1.65
CA HIS A 142 16.10 -13.18 2.16
C HIS A 142 16.35 -11.70 1.78
N PRO A 143 15.42 -10.99 1.12
CA PRO A 143 15.60 -9.60 0.65
C PRO A 143 16.02 -8.56 1.71
N TYR A 144 15.59 -8.70 2.96
CA TYR A 144 16.11 -7.88 4.07
C TYR A 144 17.63 -7.94 4.26
N LYS A 145 18.30 -9.03 3.88
CA LYS A 145 19.76 -9.19 4.05
C LYS A 145 20.59 -8.65 2.89
N TRP A 146 19.95 -8.26 1.78
CA TRP A 146 20.67 -7.71 0.63
C TRP A 146 21.60 -6.56 1.00
N ALA A 147 22.78 -6.55 0.38
CA ALA A 147 23.73 -5.46 0.54
C ALA A 147 23.09 -4.09 0.23
N PHE A 148 23.41 -3.08 1.03
CA PHE A 148 22.81 -1.74 0.91
C PHE A 148 22.91 -1.16 -0.51
N LYS A 149 24.03 -1.38 -1.20
CA LYS A 149 24.22 -0.96 -2.60
C LYS A 149 23.20 -1.59 -3.55
N LYS A 150 22.89 -2.88 -3.37
CA LYS A 150 21.86 -3.59 -4.15
C LYS A 150 20.48 -3.00 -3.87
N LYS A 151 20.12 -2.84 -2.59
CA LYS A 151 18.85 -2.21 -2.20
C LYS A 151 18.69 -0.80 -2.81
N LEU A 152 19.71 0.03 -2.70
CA LEU A 152 19.69 1.39 -3.24
C LEU A 152 19.55 1.40 -4.77
N MET A 153 20.29 0.54 -5.47
CA MET A 153 20.18 0.40 -6.92
C MET A 153 18.76 -0.03 -7.34
N THR A 154 18.20 -1.03 -6.66
CA THR A 154 16.83 -1.49 -6.88
C THR A 154 15.83 -0.36 -6.66
N VAL A 155 15.94 0.39 -5.55
CA VAL A 155 15.08 1.54 -5.26
C VAL A 155 15.10 2.57 -6.38
N VAL A 156 16.30 2.94 -6.85
CA VAL A 156 16.47 3.94 -7.91
C VAL A 156 15.80 3.48 -9.20
N ILE A 157 16.00 2.23 -9.61
CA ILE A 157 15.44 1.69 -10.86
C ILE A 157 13.91 1.62 -10.78
N LEU A 158 13.36 1.16 -9.65
CA LEU A 158 11.93 1.12 -9.43
C LEU A 158 11.33 2.53 -9.45
N CYS A 159 11.96 3.49 -8.77
CA CYS A 159 11.54 4.90 -8.79
C CYS A 159 11.56 5.49 -10.19
N LEU A 160 12.63 5.28 -10.98
CA LEU A 160 12.72 5.75 -12.37
C LEU A 160 11.62 5.14 -13.25
N ASN A 161 11.37 3.85 -13.11
CA ASN A 161 10.31 3.18 -13.85
C ASN A 161 8.93 3.77 -13.53
N CYS A 162 8.61 3.93 -12.24
CA CYS A 162 7.38 4.58 -11.82
C CYS A 162 7.28 6.02 -12.31
N MET A 163 8.41 6.75 -12.27
CA MET A 163 8.50 8.11 -12.79
C MET A 163 8.11 8.14 -14.26
N GLY A 164 8.66 7.25 -15.11
CA GLY A 164 8.31 7.17 -16.53
C GLY A 164 6.82 6.97 -16.79
N VAL A 165 6.17 6.09 -16.04
CA VAL A 165 4.73 5.84 -16.16
C VAL A 165 3.93 7.07 -15.74
N THR A 166 4.33 7.75 -14.67
CA THR A 166 3.66 8.98 -14.21
C THR A 166 3.91 10.17 -15.13
N MET A 167 5.12 10.31 -15.69
CA MET A 167 5.44 11.28 -16.74
C MET A 167 4.59 11.05 -18.00
N GLY A 168 4.35 9.79 -18.33
CA GLY A 168 3.46 9.41 -19.42
C GLY A 168 2.05 9.99 -19.29
N SER A 169 1.56 10.34 -18.10
CA SER A 169 0.21 10.88 -17.93
C SER A 169 0.04 12.32 -18.41
N SER A 170 1.10 13.14 -18.33
CA SER A 170 1.06 14.56 -18.72
C SER A 170 1.89 14.89 -19.97
N ASN A 171 2.62 13.92 -20.54
CA ASN A 171 3.39 14.12 -21.77
C ASN A 171 2.54 14.61 -22.96
N PHE A 172 1.26 14.27 -22.95
CA PHE A 172 0.33 14.65 -24.01
C PHE A 172 -0.20 16.07 -23.85
N ALA A 173 -0.07 16.70 -22.68
CA ALA A 173 -0.60 18.04 -22.42
C ALA A 173 -0.01 19.08 -23.39
N SER A 174 1.32 19.18 -23.46
CA SER A 174 1.99 20.09 -24.41
C SER A 174 1.77 19.71 -25.88
N CYS A 175 1.31 18.48 -26.16
CA CYS A 175 1.04 17.99 -27.52
C CYS A 175 -0.32 18.44 -28.05
N VAL A 176 -1.28 18.73 -27.16
CA VAL A 176 -2.69 18.99 -27.51
C VAL A 176 -2.85 20.03 -28.64
N PRO A 177 -2.16 21.19 -28.63
CA PRO A 177 -2.33 22.19 -29.69
C PRO A 177 -1.94 21.68 -31.08
N GLN A 178 -0.84 20.92 -31.20
CA GLN A 178 -0.42 20.34 -32.48
C GLN A 178 -1.36 19.23 -32.95
N VAL A 179 -1.83 18.39 -32.02
CA VAL A 179 -2.79 17.30 -32.33
C VAL A 179 -4.10 17.88 -32.85
N ILE A 180 -4.61 18.94 -32.22
CA ILE A 180 -5.82 19.65 -32.68
C ILE A 180 -5.63 20.20 -34.09
N ALA A 181 -4.49 20.84 -34.37
CA ALA A 181 -4.20 21.41 -35.69
C ALA A 181 -4.04 20.34 -36.77
N GLU A 182 -3.41 19.20 -36.46
CA GLU A 182 -3.18 18.11 -37.41
C GLU A 182 -4.48 17.35 -37.75
N TYR A 183 -5.32 17.07 -36.76
CA TYR A 183 -6.53 16.25 -36.95
C TYR A 183 -7.83 17.06 -37.11
N GLY A 184 -7.78 18.39 -36.98
CA GLY A 184 -8.93 19.28 -37.19
C GLY A 184 -10.07 19.05 -36.18
N VAL A 185 -9.74 18.74 -34.92
CA VAL A 185 -10.73 18.43 -33.86
C VAL A 185 -10.86 19.55 -32.84
N ILE A 186 -11.96 19.58 -32.08
CA ILE A 186 -12.13 20.54 -30.99
C ILE A 186 -11.20 20.24 -29.80
N GLU A 187 -10.90 21.26 -29.00
CA GLU A 187 -9.97 21.21 -27.86
C GLU A 187 -10.22 20.03 -26.90
N VAL A 188 -11.49 19.81 -26.54
CA VAL A 188 -11.91 18.71 -25.66
C VAL A 188 -11.49 17.35 -26.19
N VAL A 189 -11.59 17.15 -27.50
CA VAL A 189 -11.25 15.87 -28.15
C VAL A 189 -9.74 15.64 -28.13
N GLY A 190 -8.94 16.71 -28.25
CA GLY A 190 -7.48 16.62 -28.05
C GLY A 190 -7.11 16.26 -26.62
N ILE A 191 -7.77 16.86 -25.63
CA ILE A 191 -7.54 16.62 -24.19
C ILE A 191 -7.90 15.17 -23.78
N LEU A 192 -8.80 14.49 -24.50
CA LEU A 192 -9.16 13.10 -24.23
C LEU A 192 -7.94 12.17 -24.17
N GLY A 193 -6.84 12.47 -24.87
CA GLY A 193 -5.61 11.68 -24.77
C GLY A 193 -5.02 11.66 -23.36
N ILE A 194 -5.11 12.78 -22.62
CA ILE A 194 -4.70 12.89 -21.22
C ILE A 194 -5.67 12.11 -20.34
N THR A 195 -6.98 12.38 -20.49
CA THR A 195 -8.06 11.75 -19.71
C THR A 195 -8.03 10.23 -19.81
N LEU A 196 -7.96 9.69 -21.03
CA LEU A 196 -7.98 8.23 -21.26
C LEU A 196 -6.75 7.54 -20.68
N TYR A 197 -5.58 8.19 -20.74
CA TYR A 197 -4.40 7.66 -20.07
C TYR A 197 -4.61 7.59 -18.56
N VAL A 198 -5.08 8.67 -17.93
CA VAL A 198 -5.31 8.72 -16.47
C VAL A 198 -6.40 7.72 -16.05
N LEU A 199 -7.42 7.51 -16.89
CA LEU A 199 -8.46 6.51 -16.65
C LEU A 199 -7.90 5.08 -16.72
N GLY A 200 -7.10 4.75 -17.75
CA GLY A 200 -6.40 3.47 -17.82
C GLY A 200 -5.46 3.27 -16.63
N PHE A 201 -4.68 4.31 -16.29
CA PHE A 201 -3.77 4.35 -15.14
C PHE A 201 -4.49 4.09 -13.80
N ALA A 202 -5.77 4.43 -13.68
CA ALA A 202 -6.59 4.14 -12.50
C ALA A 202 -6.89 2.64 -12.31
N LEU A 203 -7.05 1.92 -13.42
CA LEU A 203 -7.43 0.50 -13.42
C LEU A 203 -6.26 -0.41 -13.08
N GLY A 204 -5.03 0.02 -13.39
CA GLY A 204 -3.83 -0.79 -13.18
C GLY A 204 -3.66 -1.29 -11.74
N PRO A 205 -3.62 -0.43 -10.71
CA PRO A 205 -3.37 -0.86 -9.33
C PRO A 205 -4.36 -1.90 -8.80
N VAL A 206 -5.62 -1.84 -9.26
CA VAL A 206 -6.69 -2.78 -8.89
C VAL A 206 -6.38 -4.19 -9.37
N VAL A 207 -5.74 -4.32 -10.53
CA VAL A 207 -5.41 -5.61 -11.14
C VAL A 207 -4.00 -6.07 -10.72
N TYR A 208 -3.03 -5.16 -10.74
CA TYR A 208 -1.63 -5.49 -10.51
C TYR A 208 -1.27 -5.75 -9.05
N GLY A 209 -2.02 -5.19 -8.08
CA GLY A 209 -1.79 -5.48 -6.65
C GLY A 209 -1.88 -6.98 -6.36
N PRO A 210 -3.06 -7.61 -6.54
CA PRO A 210 -3.25 -9.05 -6.33
C PRO A 210 -2.37 -9.92 -7.22
N LEU A 211 -2.20 -9.56 -8.50
CA LEU A 211 -1.32 -10.31 -9.41
C LEU A 211 0.13 -10.33 -8.94
N SER A 212 0.61 -9.28 -8.28
CA SER A 212 2.00 -9.19 -7.82
C SER A 212 2.28 -10.03 -6.58
N GLU A 213 1.25 -10.41 -5.83
CA GLU A 213 1.38 -11.37 -4.73
C GLU A 213 1.47 -12.80 -5.27
N LEU A 214 0.74 -13.13 -6.33
CA LEU A 214 0.76 -14.47 -6.92
C LEU A 214 1.94 -14.76 -7.85
N TYR A 215 2.28 -13.81 -8.72
CA TYR A 215 3.25 -14.04 -9.78
C TYR A 215 4.63 -13.43 -9.48
N GLY A 216 4.76 -12.81 -8.31
CA GLY A 216 5.95 -12.06 -7.89
C GLY A 216 5.97 -10.63 -8.42
N ARG A 217 6.88 -9.83 -7.87
CA ARG A 217 7.01 -8.40 -8.21
C ARG A 217 7.77 -8.22 -9.54
N ARG A 218 8.84 -8.98 -9.76
CA ARG A 218 9.79 -8.76 -10.87
C ARG A 218 9.17 -9.01 -12.24
N ASN A 219 8.63 -10.20 -12.45
CA ASN A 219 8.12 -10.58 -13.77
C ASN A 219 6.94 -9.70 -14.17
N LEU A 220 6.09 -9.34 -13.20
CA LEU A 220 4.95 -8.45 -13.44
C LEU A 220 5.38 -7.04 -13.84
N LEU A 221 6.39 -6.48 -13.18
CA LEU A 221 6.96 -5.18 -13.54
C LEU A 221 7.61 -5.19 -14.93
N ILE A 222 8.28 -6.28 -15.32
CA ILE A 222 8.85 -6.44 -16.67
C ILE A 222 7.75 -6.41 -17.72
N ILE A 223 6.69 -7.23 -17.55
CA ILE A 223 5.58 -7.31 -18.50
C ILE A 223 4.87 -5.95 -18.63
N SER A 224 4.61 -5.30 -17.50
CA SER A 224 3.97 -3.98 -17.46
C SER A 224 4.83 -2.91 -18.15
N SER A 225 6.12 -2.86 -17.83
CA SER A 225 7.05 -1.87 -18.40
C SER A 225 7.27 -2.07 -19.89
N PHE A 226 7.37 -3.33 -20.33
CA PHE A 226 7.46 -3.67 -21.74
C PHE A 226 6.20 -3.26 -22.50
N GLY A 227 5.02 -3.60 -21.98
CA GLY A 227 3.75 -3.20 -22.57
C GLY A 227 3.59 -1.67 -22.63
N PHE A 228 3.97 -0.96 -21.57
CA PHE A 228 4.02 0.50 -21.55
C PHE A 228 4.92 1.06 -22.67
N THR A 229 6.12 0.51 -22.81
CA THR A 229 7.07 0.89 -23.86
C THR A 229 6.46 0.72 -25.25
N LEU A 230 5.85 -0.44 -25.51
CA LEU A 230 5.19 -0.71 -26.79
C LEU A 230 4.07 0.28 -27.10
N PHE A 231 3.19 0.54 -26.13
CA PHE A 231 2.09 1.48 -26.33
C PHE A 231 2.56 2.92 -26.50
N GLN A 232 3.65 3.34 -25.85
CA GLN A 232 4.23 4.68 -26.10
C GLN A 232 4.72 4.83 -27.54
N PHE A 233 5.41 3.82 -28.08
CA PHE A 233 5.80 3.82 -29.50
C PHE A 233 4.57 3.74 -30.43
N ALA A 234 3.54 2.98 -30.07
CA ALA A 234 2.30 2.89 -30.85
C ALA A 234 1.54 4.23 -30.91
N VAL A 235 1.55 5.01 -29.83
CA VAL A 235 0.99 6.37 -29.83
C VAL A 235 1.82 7.28 -30.75
N ALA A 236 3.15 7.15 -30.74
CA ALA A 236 4.04 7.96 -31.56
C ALA A 236 3.89 7.69 -33.07
N THR A 237 3.63 6.43 -33.45
CA THR A 237 3.42 6.02 -34.85
C THR A 237 1.96 6.04 -35.29
N GLY A 238 1.03 6.41 -34.40
CA GLY A 238 -0.39 6.48 -34.71
C GLY A 238 -0.72 7.48 -35.81
N GLU A 239 -1.37 7.00 -36.87
CA GLU A 239 -1.81 7.82 -38.01
C GLU A 239 -3.23 8.40 -37.82
N ASN A 240 -4.03 7.75 -36.98
CA ASN A 240 -5.42 8.12 -36.73
C ASN A 240 -5.60 8.50 -35.26
N LEU A 241 -6.42 9.52 -35.00
CA LEU A 241 -6.72 9.97 -33.64
C LEU A 241 -7.31 8.86 -32.76
N GLN A 242 -8.17 8.02 -33.31
CA GLN A 242 -8.76 6.88 -32.59
C GLN A 242 -7.67 5.92 -32.07
N THR A 243 -6.70 5.57 -32.93
CA THR A 243 -5.56 4.71 -32.56
C THR A 243 -4.75 5.37 -31.45
N ILE A 244 -4.46 6.67 -31.56
CA ILE A 244 -3.74 7.44 -30.53
C ILE A 244 -4.47 7.34 -29.20
N LEU A 245 -5.77 7.63 -29.18
CA LEU A 245 -6.60 7.62 -27.95
C LEU A 245 -6.69 6.23 -27.31
N ILE A 246 -6.90 5.19 -28.12
CA ILE A 246 -6.96 3.78 -27.65
C ILE A 246 -5.60 3.34 -27.09
N CYS A 247 -4.51 3.59 -27.83
CA CYS A 247 -3.17 3.27 -27.37
C CYS A 247 -2.79 4.03 -26.10
N ARG A 248 -3.27 5.27 -25.92
CA ARG A 248 -3.07 6.01 -24.67
C ARG A 248 -3.81 5.40 -23.49
N PHE A 249 -5.05 4.94 -23.67
CA PHE A 249 -5.76 4.19 -22.63
C PHE A 249 -4.99 2.94 -22.21
N PHE A 250 -4.54 2.14 -23.18
CA PHE A 250 -3.79 0.93 -22.88
C PHE A 250 -2.37 1.20 -22.36
N ALA A 251 -1.71 2.29 -22.76
CA ALA A 251 -0.44 2.72 -22.17
C ALA A 251 -0.60 2.96 -20.67
N GLY A 252 -1.64 3.71 -20.28
CA GLY A 252 -1.97 3.94 -18.87
C GLY A 252 -2.34 2.65 -18.14
N CYS A 253 -3.22 1.83 -18.74
CA CYS A 253 -3.70 0.59 -18.13
C CYS A 253 -2.58 -0.43 -17.92
N VAL A 254 -1.79 -0.72 -18.96
CA VAL A 254 -0.74 -1.74 -18.92
C VAL A 254 0.48 -1.26 -18.16
N GLY A 255 0.79 0.04 -18.23
CA GLY A 255 1.96 0.61 -17.56
C GLY A 255 1.79 0.85 -16.06
N ALA A 256 0.58 0.77 -15.50
CA ALA A 256 0.33 1.23 -14.13
C ALA A 256 0.73 0.26 -12.99
N ALA A 257 1.32 -0.91 -13.29
CA ALA A 257 1.78 -1.84 -12.26
C ALA A 257 2.74 -1.23 -11.22
N PRO A 258 3.73 -0.39 -11.58
CA PRO A 258 4.70 0.17 -10.65
C PRO A 258 4.08 0.89 -9.45
N LEU A 259 2.91 1.50 -9.61
CA LEU A 259 2.22 2.22 -8.54
C LEU A 259 1.78 1.32 -7.37
N ALA A 260 1.39 0.09 -7.67
CA ALA A 260 0.95 -0.88 -6.67
C ALA A 260 2.10 -1.77 -6.19
N VAL A 261 2.97 -2.15 -7.13
CA VAL A 261 4.00 -3.17 -6.90
C VAL A 261 5.21 -2.59 -6.18
N ILE A 262 5.62 -1.36 -6.47
CA ILE A 262 6.83 -0.77 -5.87
C ILE A 262 6.68 -0.52 -4.37
N PRO A 263 5.60 0.08 -3.85
CA PRO A 263 5.42 0.21 -2.41
C PRO A 263 5.51 -1.13 -1.67
N ALA A 264 5.00 -2.20 -2.29
CA ALA A 264 5.07 -3.56 -1.75
C ALA A 264 6.51 -4.12 -1.82
N ALA A 265 7.21 -3.94 -2.95
CA ALA A 265 8.61 -4.31 -3.07
C ALA A 265 9.51 -3.58 -2.04
N MET A 266 9.20 -2.32 -1.71
CA MET A 266 9.92 -1.59 -0.66
C MET A 266 9.65 -2.17 0.74
N SER A 267 8.43 -2.61 1.04
CA SER A 267 8.15 -3.29 2.31
C SER A 267 8.83 -4.65 2.41
N ASP A 268 9.00 -5.34 1.28
CA ASP A 268 9.71 -6.62 1.22
C ASP A 268 11.24 -6.43 1.47
N MET A 269 11.81 -5.25 1.19
CA MET A 269 13.26 -4.98 1.30
C MET A 269 13.70 -4.19 2.55
N PHE A 270 12.81 -3.39 3.14
CA PHE A 270 13.13 -2.44 4.22
C PHE A 270 12.31 -2.68 5.48
N ASP A 271 12.97 -2.45 6.62
CA ASP A 271 12.39 -2.52 7.95
C ASP A 271 11.41 -1.36 8.22
N ASN A 272 10.54 -1.53 9.21
CA ASN A 272 9.51 -0.53 9.52
C ASN A 272 10.07 0.87 9.85
N TYR A 273 11.30 0.98 10.38
CA TYR A 273 11.91 2.26 10.72
C TYR A 273 12.47 3.01 9.49
N SER A 274 13.11 2.32 8.55
CA SER A 274 13.63 2.96 7.33
C SER A 274 12.59 3.05 6.21
N ARG A 275 11.59 2.17 6.21
CA ARG A 275 10.52 2.10 5.20
C ARG A 275 9.80 3.43 4.99
N GLY A 276 9.46 4.14 6.07
CA GLY A 276 8.75 5.43 5.98
C GLY A 276 9.51 6.48 5.17
N LYS A 277 10.85 6.51 5.31
CA LYS A 277 11.72 7.41 4.54
C LYS A 277 11.77 7.03 3.06
N VAL A 278 11.91 5.73 2.77
CA VAL A 278 11.98 5.23 1.39
C VAL A 278 10.66 5.45 0.65
N VAL A 279 9.52 5.18 1.30
CA VAL A 279 8.17 5.41 0.73
C VAL A 279 7.92 6.90 0.50
N SER A 280 8.42 7.78 1.37
CA SER A 280 8.34 9.23 1.18
C SER A 280 9.10 9.69 -0.06
N ILE A 281 10.33 9.18 -0.28
CA ILE A 281 11.12 9.47 -1.48
C ILE A 281 10.41 8.95 -2.74
N PHE A 282 9.89 7.72 -2.71
CA PHE A 282 9.13 7.14 -3.81
C PHE A 282 7.92 8.02 -4.19
N SER A 283 7.17 8.48 -3.19
CA SER A 283 5.99 9.30 -3.42
C SER A 283 6.31 10.65 -4.02
N LEU A 284 7.44 11.26 -3.64
CA LEU A 284 7.94 12.47 -4.31
C LEU A 284 8.19 12.19 -5.80
N THR A 285 8.83 11.08 -6.14
CA THR A 285 9.09 10.69 -7.53
C THR A 285 7.79 10.56 -8.35
N VAL A 286 6.74 9.98 -7.76
CA VAL A 286 5.41 9.82 -8.41
C VAL A 286 4.78 11.17 -8.78
N PHE A 287 4.91 12.18 -7.91
CA PHE A 287 4.36 13.52 -8.16
C PHE A 287 5.25 14.38 -9.05
N LEU A 288 6.56 14.17 -8.97
CA LEU A 288 7.52 14.91 -9.78
C LEU A 288 7.35 14.59 -11.26
N GLY A 289 7.01 13.34 -11.60
CA GLY A 289 6.83 12.90 -12.98
C GLY A 289 5.87 13.78 -13.80
N PRO A 290 4.60 13.92 -13.40
CA PRO A 290 3.62 14.71 -14.16
C PRO A 290 3.96 16.19 -14.29
N ILE A 291 4.65 16.78 -13.31
CA ILE A 291 4.98 18.22 -13.28
C ILE A 291 6.25 18.54 -14.06
N LEU A 292 7.26 17.67 -13.95
CA LEU A 292 8.51 17.83 -14.71
C LEU A 292 8.26 17.65 -16.21
N THR A 293 7.20 16.93 -16.57
CA THR A 293 6.96 16.54 -17.96
C THR A 293 6.69 17.70 -18.91
N PRO A 294 5.71 18.58 -18.64
CA PRO A 294 5.51 19.79 -19.43
C PRO A 294 6.83 20.53 -19.71
N VAL A 295 7.65 20.74 -18.66
CA VAL A 295 8.91 21.49 -18.76
C VAL A 295 9.81 21.04 -19.91
N TYR A 296 9.94 19.74 -20.20
CA TYR A 296 10.71 19.29 -21.36
C TYR A 296 9.85 19.02 -22.60
N SER A 297 8.59 18.59 -22.44
CA SER A 297 7.73 18.26 -23.58
C SER A 297 7.36 19.50 -24.40
N SER A 298 7.14 20.67 -23.77
CA SER A 298 6.92 21.91 -24.52
C SER A 298 8.08 22.27 -25.44
N TYR A 299 9.33 22.15 -24.97
CA TYR A 299 10.49 22.42 -25.82
C TYR A 299 10.58 21.44 -26.99
N ILE A 300 10.35 20.15 -26.75
CA ILE A 300 10.34 19.16 -27.84
C ILE A 300 9.27 19.53 -28.87
N VAL A 301 8.05 19.84 -28.43
CA VAL A 301 6.93 20.22 -29.32
C VAL A 301 7.25 21.48 -30.12
N GLN A 302 7.84 22.50 -29.50
CA GLN A 302 8.18 23.76 -30.17
C GLN A 302 9.20 23.60 -31.30
N TYR A 303 10.18 22.71 -31.16
CA TYR A 303 11.25 22.52 -32.14
C TYR A 303 11.05 21.31 -33.06
N THR A 304 10.10 20.43 -32.74
CA THR A 304 9.85 19.19 -33.51
C THR A 304 8.35 18.94 -33.69
N THR A 305 7.86 17.74 -33.35
CA THR A 305 6.45 17.34 -33.45
C THR A 305 6.03 16.66 -32.15
N TRP A 306 4.72 16.63 -31.87
CA TRP A 306 4.15 15.92 -30.73
C TRP A 306 4.53 14.43 -30.69
N ARG A 307 4.81 13.81 -31.85
CA ARG A 307 5.26 12.41 -31.94
C ARG A 307 6.60 12.20 -31.26
N TRP A 308 7.53 13.16 -31.36
CA TRP A 308 8.83 13.08 -30.70
C TRP A 308 8.75 13.06 -29.17
N VAL A 309 7.75 13.71 -28.58
CA VAL A 309 7.50 13.61 -27.13
C VAL A 309 7.20 12.16 -26.74
N GLN A 310 6.41 11.46 -27.55
CA GLN A 310 6.05 10.05 -27.31
C GLN A 310 7.23 9.12 -27.58
N TYR A 311 8.05 9.39 -28.61
CA TYR A 311 9.30 8.64 -28.85
C TYR A 311 10.28 8.77 -27.67
N VAL A 312 10.47 9.98 -27.13
CA VAL A 312 11.34 10.20 -25.96
C VAL A 312 10.81 9.44 -24.74
N ALA A 313 9.50 9.48 -24.50
CA ALA A 313 8.87 8.71 -23.43
C ALA A 313 9.04 7.19 -23.64
N GLY A 314 8.90 6.70 -24.88
CA GLY A 314 9.12 5.30 -25.24
C GLY A 314 10.57 4.85 -25.05
N ILE A 315 11.56 5.67 -25.44
CA ILE A 315 12.99 5.39 -25.22
C ILE A 315 13.29 5.32 -23.72
N TYR A 316 12.79 6.29 -22.94
CA TYR A 316 12.95 6.28 -21.48
C TYR A 316 12.34 5.02 -20.85
N ALA A 317 11.12 4.66 -21.25
CA ALA A 317 10.43 3.45 -20.79
C ALA A 317 11.19 2.17 -21.18
N GLY A 318 11.74 2.12 -22.39
CA GLY A 318 12.54 1.00 -22.88
C GLY A 318 13.83 0.82 -22.07
N LEU A 319 14.54 1.92 -21.77
CA LEU A 319 15.73 1.89 -20.91
C LEU A 319 15.39 1.41 -19.49
N CYS A 320 14.26 1.86 -18.93
CA CYS A 320 13.79 1.38 -17.63
C CYS A 320 13.43 -0.11 -17.67
N THR A 321 12.79 -0.57 -18.75
CA THR A 321 12.45 -2.00 -18.95
C THR A 321 13.70 -2.86 -18.99
N ILE A 322 14.72 -2.44 -19.76
CA ILE A 322 16.02 -3.10 -19.82
C ILE A 322 16.67 -3.12 -18.43
N ALA A 323 16.68 -2.00 -17.73
CA ALA A 323 17.24 -1.91 -16.38
C ALA A 323 16.55 -2.88 -15.40
N ILE A 324 15.22 -2.97 -15.41
CA ILE A 324 14.48 -3.92 -14.56
C ILE A 324 14.83 -5.37 -14.93
N CYS A 325 14.90 -5.70 -16.22
CA CYS A 325 15.23 -7.06 -16.66
C CYS A 325 16.58 -7.55 -16.10
N PHE A 326 17.60 -6.68 -16.08
CA PHE A 326 18.97 -7.07 -15.71
C PHE A 326 19.35 -6.80 -14.26
N LEU A 327 18.76 -5.78 -13.62
CA LEU A 327 19.24 -5.27 -12.33
C LEU A 327 18.24 -5.45 -11.18
N TYR A 328 16.98 -5.78 -11.47
CA TYR A 328 15.99 -6.06 -10.44
C TYR A 328 15.85 -7.56 -10.21
N ASP A 329 16.13 -8.00 -8.99
CA ASP A 329 15.88 -9.36 -8.53
C ASP A 329 14.52 -9.44 -7.85
N GLU A 330 13.94 -10.64 -7.80
CA GLU A 330 12.65 -10.86 -7.15
C GLU A 330 12.76 -10.51 -5.66
N SER A 331 11.87 -9.64 -5.18
CA SER A 331 11.80 -9.25 -3.77
C SER A 331 10.70 -9.97 -3.02
N HIS A 332 9.75 -10.65 -3.69
CA HIS A 332 8.65 -11.29 -2.97
C HIS A 332 9.09 -12.59 -2.29
N HIS A 333 9.07 -12.61 -0.95
CA HIS A 333 9.57 -13.73 -0.15
C HIS A 333 8.91 -15.08 -0.50
N PRO A 334 7.57 -15.19 -0.61
CA PRO A 334 6.92 -16.47 -0.91
C PRO A 334 7.32 -17.03 -2.29
N ILE A 335 7.53 -16.18 -3.29
CA ILE A 335 7.93 -16.61 -4.63
C ILE A 335 9.39 -17.04 -4.69
N ILE A 336 10.26 -16.44 -3.87
CA ILE A 336 11.63 -16.92 -3.69
C ILE A 336 11.60 -18.34 -3.10
N LEU A 337 10.74 -18.60 -2.11
CA LEU A 337 10.57 -19.93 -1.53
C LEU A 337 10.00 -20.94 -2.54
N CYS A 338 9.04 -20.56 -3.38
CA CYS A 338 8.55 -21.43 -4.47
C CYS A 338 9.69 -21.82 -5.43
N LYS A 339 10.53 -20.86 -5.83
CA LYS A 339 11.70 -21.13 -6.69
C LYS A 339 12.70 -22.05 -5.98
N LYS A 340 12.93 -21.85 -4.68
CA LYS A 340 13.79 -22.71 -3.86
C LYS A 340 13.22 -24.13 -3.76
N ALA A 341 11.92 -24.28 -3.53
CA ALA A 341 11.22 -25.57 -3.50
C ALA A 341 11.29 -26.30 -4.84
N GLN A 342 11.06 -25.59 -5.95
CA GLN A 342 11.25 -26.13 -7.29
C GLN A 342 12.68 -26.64 -7.51
N TYR A 343 13.69 -25.82 -7.19
CA TYR A 343 15.09 -26.22 -7.32
C TYR A 343 15.43 -27.48 -6.50
N MET A 344 14.94 -27.56 -5.27
CA MET A 344 15.16 -28.73 -4.40
C MET A 344 14.42 -29.97 -4.90
N ARG A 345 13.20 -29.84 -5.43
CA ARG A 345 12.48 -30.96 -6.08
C ARG A 345 13.26 -31.50 -7.27
N GLU A 346 13.72 -30.62 -8.15
CA GLU A 346 14.46 -31.00 -9.36
C GLU A 346 15.78 -31.71 -9.03
N LYS A 347 16.48 -31.29 -7.96
CA LYS A 347 17.76 -31.89 -7.56
C LYS A 347 17.62 -33.15 -6.72
N SER A 348 16.64 -33.21 -5.82
CA SER A 348 16.44 -34.35 -4.92
C SER A 348 15.58 -35.45 -5.52
N GLY A 349 14.76 -35.14 -6.52
CA GLY A 349 13.71 -36.03 -7.03
C GLY A 349 12.52 -36.19 -6.07
N ASN A 350 12.50 -35.45 -4.95
CA ASN A 350 11.47 -35.56 -3.93
C ASN A 350 10.33 -34.57 -4.19
N TRP A 351 9.24 -35.05 -4.81
CA TRP A 351 8.05 -34.27 -5.13
C TRP A 351 7.22 -33.84 -3.91
N GLY A 352 7.54 -34.34 -2.71
CA GLY A 352 6.89 -33.92 -1.47
C GLY A 352 7.28 -32.51 -1.02
N ILE A 353 8.44 -32.00 -1.46
CA ILE A 353 8.94 -30.66 -1.10
C ILE A 353 8.05 -29.59 -1.73
N TYR A 354 7.52 -28.66 -0.92
CA TYR A 354 6.65 -27.59 -1.40
C TYR A 354 6.90 -26.29 -0.65
N ALA A 355 6.45 -25.17 -1.23
CA ALA A 355 6.35 -23.89 -0.53
C ALA A 355 4.88 -23.61 -0.20
N ALA A 356 4.59 -23.02 0.96
CA ALA A 356 3.22 -22.74 1.42
C ALA A 356 2.40 -21.95 0.39
N HIS A 357 3.04 -21.07 -0.38
CA HIS A 357 2.40 -20.23 -1.38
C HIS A 357 1.93 -20.99 -2.63
N GLU A 358 2.44 -22.20 -2.89
CA GLU A 358 1.99 -23.05 -4.02
C GLU A 358 0.57 -23.58 -3.83
N LEU A 359 0.04 -23.53 -2.59
CA LEU A 359 -1.31 -23.98 -2.25
C LEU A 359 -2.38 -22.91 -2.48
N LEU A 360 -1.96 -21.67 -2.76
CA LEU A 360 -2.86 -20.56 -3.02
C LEU A 360 -3.35 -20.63 -4.48
N SER A 361 -4.65 -20.48 -4.66
CA SER A 361 -5.26 -20.37 -5.98
C SER A 361 -6.35 -19.32 -5.89
N LEU A 362 -6.18 -18.20 -6.59
CA LEU A 362 -7.19 -17.14 -6.59
C LEU A 362 -8.27 -17.41 -7.62
N ASP A 363 -9.53 -17.28 -7.20
CA ASP A 363 -10.62 -17.04 -8.12
C ASP A 363 -10.59 -15.56 -8.58
N ILE A 364 -10.57 -15.34 -9.90
CA ILE A 364 -10.60 -14.00 -10.52
C ILE A 364 -11.85 -13.23 -10.07
N LYS A 365 -12.94 -13.93 -9.79
CA LYS A 365 -14.18 -13.35 -9.26
C LYS A 365 -13.99 -12.75 -7.87
N ASP A 366 -13.19 -13.39 -7.02
CA ASP A 366 -12.86 -12.87 -5.70
C ASP A 366 -12.01 -11.61 -5.77
N ILE A 367 -11.07 -11.53 -6.73
CA ILE A 367 -10.27 -10.34 -6.98
C ILE A 367 -11.16 -9.14 -7.32
N PHE A 368 -12.09 -9.29 -8.27
CA PHE A 368 -12.96 -8.18 -8.68
C PHE A 368 -13.86 -7.69 -7.52
N THR A 369 -14.44 -8.63 -6.77
CA THR A 369 -15.36 -8.33 -5.67
C THR A 369 -14.63 -7.67 -4.49
N LYS A 370 -13.42 -8.16 -4.16
CA LYS A 370 -12.59 -7.61 -3.07
C LYS A 370 -11.97 -6.25 -3.44
N THR A 371 -11.65 -6.00 -4.71
CA THR A 371 -10.86 -4.81 -5.10
C THR A 371 -11.69 -3.62 -5.63
N ILE A 372 -12.94 -3.81 -6.08
CA ILE A 372 -13.79 -2.69 -6.54
C ILE A 372 -15.03 -2.49 -5.66
N ALA A 373 -15.80 -3.55 -5.42
CA ALA A 373 -17.09 -3.41 -4.73
C ALA A 373 -16.93 -3.05 -3.24
N ARG A 374 -15.98 -3.69 -2.55
CA ARG A 374 -15.72 -3.45 -1.13
C ARG A 374 -15.22 -2.02 -0.85
N PRO A 375 -14.23 -1.46 -1.59
CA PRO A 375 -13.82 -0.07 -1.42
C PRO A 375 -14.91 0.98 -1.59
N LEU A 376 -15.75 0.84 -2.63
CA LEU A 376 -16.87 1.76 -2.87
C LEU A 376 -17.90 1.71 -1.72
N LYS A 377 -18.14 0.51 -1.17
CA LYS A 377 -19.01 0.34 0.01
C LYS A 377 -18.39 0.96 1.26
N MET A 378 -17.08 0.84 1.45
CA MET A 378 -16.36 1.47 2.57
C MET A 378 -16.44 2.99 2.47
N LEU A 379 -16.17 3.58 1.30
CA LEU A 379 -16.27 5.03 1.07
C LEU A 379 -17.63 5.61 1.48
N ARG A 380 -18.72 4.89 1.20
CA ARG A 380 -20.07 5.35 1.60
C ARG A 380 -20.33 5.22 3.10
N LYS A 381 -19.79 4.19 3.74
CA LYS A 381 -20.08 3.87 5.14
C LYS A 381 -19.15 4.58 6.13
N GLU A 382 -17.96 4.98 5.69
CA GLU A 382 -16.90 5.51 6.53
C GLU A 382 -16.66 7.00 6.25
N PRO A 383 -17.19 7.91 7.10
CA PRO A 383 -17.07 9.36 6.87
C PRO A 383 -15.62 9.85 6.85
N ILE A 384 -14.74 9.24 7.66
CA ILE A 384 -13.31 9.57 7.69
C ILE A 384 -12.68 9.27 6.33
N LEU A 385 -12.87 8.05 5.83
CA LEU A 385 -12.36 7.63 4.52
C LEU A 385 -12.91 8.51 3.40
N LEU A 386 -14.22 8.84 3.43
CA LEU A 386 -14.85 9.70 2.44
C LEU A 386 -14.23 11.10 2.41
N LEU A 387 -14.14 11.78 3.55
CA LEU A 387 -13.62 13.15 3.62
C LEU A 387 -12.14 13.22 3.26
N MET A 388 -11.34 12.24 3.70
CA MET A 388 -9.94 12.13 3.28
C MET A 388 -9.82 11.90 1.78
N THR A 389 -10.66 11.03 1.24
CA THR A 389 -10.65 10.73 -0.20
C THR A 389 -11.09 11.94 -1.01
N VAL A 390 -12.13 12.67 -0.59
CA VAL A 390 -12.57 13.91 -1.25
C VAL A 390 -11.44 14.93 -1.29
N TYR A 391 -10.72 15.09 -0.18
CA TYR A 391 -9.60 16.04 -0.14
C TYR A 391 -8.45 15.60 -1.06
N ASN A 392 -8.05 14.34 -0.99
CA ASN A 392 -7.00 13.79 -1.83
C ASN A 392 -7.35 13.87 -3.32
N THR A 393 -8.60 13.52 -3.65
CA THR A 393 -9.16 13.55 -5.00
C THR A 393 -9.23 14.98 -5.55
N PHE A 394 -9.61 15.96 -4.73
CA PHE A 394 -9.59 17.38 -5.12
C PHE A 394 -8.17 17.86 -5.40
N VAL A 395 -7.22 17.60 -4.50
CA VAL A 395 -5.80 17.97 -4.65
C VAL A 395 -5.20 17.35 -5.92
N TYR A 396 -5.51 16.08 -6.19
CA TYR A 396 -5.08 15.41 -7.43
C TYR A 396 -5.77 15.98 -8.68
N GLY A 397 -7.05 16.36 -8.58
CA GLY A 397 -7.72 17.10 -9.65
C GLY A 397 -7.01 18.42 -9.95
N ILE A 398 -6.62 19.17 -8.91
CA ILE A 398 -5.85 20.42 -9.07
C ILE A 398 -4.50 20.17 -9.75
N LEU A 399 -3.79 19.09 -9.39
CA LEU A 399 -2.53 18.71 -10.07
C LEU A 399 -2.71 18.64 -11.60
N TYR A 400 -3.77 17.97 -12.08
CA TYR A 400 -4.03 17.85 -13.51
C TYR A 400 -4.64 19.11 -14.11
N LEU A 401 -5.42 19.88 -13.35
CA LEU A 401 -5.92 21.19 -13.77
C LEU A 401 -4.77 22.17 -14.02
N MET A 402 -3.67 22.06 -13.26
CA MET A 402 -2.49 22.87 -13.49
C MET A 402 -1.89 22.65 -14.88
N LEU A 403 -2.06 21.46 -15.48
CA LEU A 403 -1.64 21.16 -16.86
C LEU A 403 -2.23 22.13 -17.90
N GLU A 404 -3.45 22.61 -17.65
CA GLU A 404 -4.13 23.61 -18.48
C GLU A 404 -3.92 25.04 -17.95
N ALA A 405 -3.88 25.21 -16.63
CA ALA A 405 -3.79 26.54 -16.02
C ALA A 405 -2.44 27.22 -16.26
N TYR A 406 -1.33 26.49 -16.21
CA TYR A 406 0.00 27.05 -16.45
C TYR A 406 0.19 27.59 -17.87
N PRO A 407 -0.02 26.81 -18.94
CA PRO A 407 0.10 27.35 -20.29
C PRO A 407 -0.89 28.50 -20.52
N TYR A 408 -2.12 28.41 -19.98
CA TYR A 408 -3.06 29.52 -20.06
C TYR A 408 -2.56 30.81 -19.37
N ILE A 409 -2.04 30.71 -18.14
CA ILE A 409 -1.55 31.88 -17.39
C ILE A 409 -0.26 32.43 -18.03
N PHE A 410 0.72 31.59 -18.31
CA PHE A 410 2.03 32.08 -18.70
C PHE A 410 2.18 32.30 -20.20
N GLU A 411 1.63 31.44 -21.07
CA GLU A 411 1.72 31.63 -22.52
C GLU A 411 0.72 32.68 -23.01
N ILE A 412 -0.54 32.58 -22.58
CA ILE A 412 -1.62 33.44 -23.11
C ILE A 412 -1.65 34.79 -22.39
N LYS A 413 -1.68 34.82 -21.05
CA LYS A 413 -1.76 36.09 -20.30
C LYS A 413 -0.39 36.77 -20.19
N LYS A 414 0.67 36.05 -19.81
CA LYS A 414 2.01 36.65 -19.64
C LYS A 414 2.86 36.69 -20.92
N HIS A 415 2.34 36.25 -22.06
CA HIS A 415 3.02 36.26 -23.36
C HIS A 415 4.36 35.48 -23.40
N PHE A 416 4.51 34.45 -22.57
CA PHE A 416 5.69 33.57 -22.55
C PHE A 416 5.56 32.42 -23.55
N TYR A 417 5.49 32.76 -24.84
CA TYR A 417 5.25 31.77 -25.91
C TYR A 417 6.23 30.59 -25.97
N LYS A 418 7.48 30.78 -25.54
CA LYS A 418 8.52 29.73 -25.56
C LYS A 418 8.78 29.07 -24.21
N ASN A 419 8.51 29.78 -23.11
CA ASN A 419 8.93 29.38 -21.76
C ASN A 419 7.74 29.32 -20.79
N GLY A 420 6.50 29.22 -21.29
CA GLY A 420 5.30 29.28 -20.46
C GLY A 420 5.15 28.13 -19.48
N GLU A 421 5.81 27.00 -19.73
CA GLU A 421 5.80 25.84 -18.84
C GLU A 421 7.00 25.79 -17.86
N LEU A 422 8.02 26.64 -18.02
CA LEU A 422 9.13 26.73 -17.03
C LEU A 422 8.68 27.00 -15.57
N PRO A 423 7.64 27.83 -15.34
CA PRO A 423 7.11 28.09 -14.01
C PRO A 423 6.67 26.86 -13.21
N TYR A 424 6.49 25.68 -13.83
CA TYR A 424 6.27 24.42 -13.09
C TYR A 424 7.41 24.09 -12.11
N ILE A 425 8.61 24.63 -12.34
CA ILE A 425 9.74 24.53 -11.38
C ILE A 425 9.33 25.09 -10.01
N GLY A 426 8.45 26.09 -9.95
CA GLY A 426 7.87 26.57 -8.69
C GLY A 426 7.19 25.45 -7.91
N LEU A 427 6.30 24.67 -8.54
CA LEU A 427 5.66 23.51 -7.91
C LEU A 427 6.69 22.50 -7.42
N ILE A 428 7.70 22.19 -8.24
CA ILE A 428 8.75 21.22 -7.91
C ILE A 428 9.51 21.63 -6.65
N ILE A 429 9.88 22.91 -6.54
CA ILE A 429 10.56 23.46 -5.37
C ILE A 429 9.68 23.32 -4.13
N GLY A 430 8.39 23.66 -4.25
CA GLY A 430 7.41 23.50 -3.18
C GLY A 430 7.29 22.05 -2.69
N MET A 431 7.17 21.12 -3.63
CA MET A 431 7.09 19.69 -3.33
C MET A 431 8.36 19.14 -2.68
N SER A 432 9.52 19.58 -3.16
CA SER A 432 10.81 19.20 -2.59
C SER A 432 10.96 19.72 -1.15
N PHE A 433 10.51 20.95 -0.89
CA PHE A 433 10.55 21.54 0.45
C PHE A 433 9.66 20.78 1.44
N PHE A 434 8.42 20.45 1.06
CA PHE A 434 7.56 19.62 1.91
C PHE A 434 8.16 18.24 2.13
N SER A 435 8.70 17.60 1.08
CA SER A 435 9.27 16.26 1.20
C SER A 435 10.48 16.24 2.14
N ALA A 436 11.32 17.26 2.10
CA ALA A 436 12.39 17.46 3.08
C ALA A 436 11.80 17.65 4.50
N MET A 437 10.77 18.48 4.65
CA MET A 437 10.09 18.66 5.94
C MET A 437 9.52 17.34 6.50
N MET A 438 8.95 16.50 5.62
CA MET A 438 8.41 15.19 5.97
C MET A 438 9.51 14.27 6.50
N ILE A 439 10.63 14.16 5.78
CA ILE A 439 11.74 13.26 6.12
C ILE A 439 12.48 13.69 7.40
N TYR A 440 12.72 15.00 7.56
CA TYR A 440 13.56 15.51 8.65
C TYR A 440 12.80 15.86 9.94
N PHE A 441 11.50 16.20 9.85
CA PHE A 441 10.74 16.63 11.02
C PHE A 441 9.52 15.77 11.32
N LEU A 442 8.65 15.52 10.33
CA LEU A 442 7.38 14.83 10.59
C LEU A 442 7.58 13.32 10.82
N GLU A 443 8.41 12.64 10.02
CA GLU A 443 8.65 11.21 10.16
C GLU A 443 9.34 10.86 11.50
N PRO A 444 10.41 11.56 11.93
CA PRO A 444 11.00 11.30 13.25
C PRO A 444 10.03 11.57 14.41
N LYS A 445 9.19 12.60 14.28
CA LYS A 445 8.14 12.89 15.27
C LYS A 445 7.11 11.77 15.34
N TYR A 446 6.65 11.27 14.18
CA TYR A 446 5.73 10.14 14.10
C TYR A 446 6.32 8.90 14.75
N ILE A 447 7.57 8.54 14.42
CA ILE A 447 8.24 7.38 15.01
C ILE A 447 8.33 7.52 16.53
N THR A 448 8.69 8.71 17.03
CA THR A 448 8.75 8.97 18.48
C THR A 448 7.38 8.80 19.14
N ALA A 449 6.30 9.22 18.48
CA ALA A 449 4.95 9.06 19.00
C ALA A 449 4.52 7.59 19.02
N VAL A 450 4.87 6.81 18.00
CA VAL A 450 4.64 5.35 17.96
C VAL A 450 5.43 4.64 19.05
N THR A 451 6.70 4.97 19.26
CA THR A 451 7.51 4.41 20.35
C THR A 451 6.91 4.71 21.72
N LYS A 452 6.39 5.93 21.93
CA LYS A 452 5.70 6.31 23.18
C LYS A 452 4.35 5.60 23.36
N ASN A 453 3.70 5.18 22.28
CA ASN A 453 2.44 4.45 22.30
C ASN A 453 2.66 2.92 22.29
N ASN A 454 3.75 2.43 22.89
CA ASN A 454 4.09 1.01 22.96
C ASN A 454 4.15 0.32 21.57
N GLY A 455 4.57 1.04 20.53
CA GLY A 455 4.61 0.49 19.18
C GLY A 455 3.24 0.38 18.50
N LYS A 456 2.18 0.98 19.04
CA LYS A 456 0.90 1.06 18.32
C LYS A 456 0.90 2.24 17.35
N PRO A 457 0.49 2.05 16.08
CA PRO A 457 0.36 3.15 15.12
C PRO A 457 -0.53 4.27 15.67
N CYS A 458 -0.11 5.52 15.47
CA CYS A 458 -0.83 6.73 15.89
C CYS A 458 -1.25 7.52 14.64
N PRO A 459 -2.36 7.17 13.97
CA PRO A 459 -2.72 7.80 12.69
C PRO A 459 -2.86 9.32 12.81
N GLU A 460 -3.40 9.83 13.91
CA GLU A 460 -3.63 11.25 14.13
C GLU A 460 -2.34 12.09 14.02
N GLU A 461 -1.17 11.54 14.39
CA GLU A 461 0.11 12.23 14.23
C GLU A 461 0.50 12.43 12.74
N ARG A 462 -0.01 11.59 11.83
CA ARG A 462 0.17 11.77 10.38
C ARG A 462 -0.53 13.03 9.87
N LEU A 463 -1.59 13.50 10.55
CA LEU A 463 -2.41 14.63 10.12
C LEU A 463 -1.70 15.98 10.23
N ILE A 464 -0.65 16.07 11.05
CA ILE A 464 0.07 17.34 11.30
C ILE A 464 0.58 17.93 9.99
N GLY A 465 1.11 17.10 9.08
CA GLY A 465 1.56 17.60 7.78
C GLY A 465 0.40 18.17 6.96
N MET A 466 -0.79 17.57 7.00
CA MET A 466 -1.99 18.08 6.33
C MET A 466 -2.50 19.39 6.94
N MET A 467 -2.42 19.54 8.27
CA MET A 467 -2.80 20.76 8.98
C MET A 467 -1.96 21.97 8.54
N ILE A 468 -0.69 21.74 8.20
CA ILE A 468 0.23 22.76 7.68
C ILE A 468 0.01 22.96 6.18
N SER A 469 -0.09 21.88 5.40
CA SER A 469 -0.21 21.94 3.94
C SER A 469 -1.54 22.50 3.46
N GLY A 470 -2.65 22.27 4.15
CA GLY A 470 -3.99 22.74 3.74
C GLY A 470 -4.11 24.26 3.59
N PRO A 471 -3.75 25.05 4.63
CA PRO A 471 -3.71 26.50 4.54
C PRO A 471 -2.74 27.00 3.46
N ILE A 472 -1.53 26.43 3.38
CA ILE A 472 -0.50 26.84 2.42
C ILE A 472 -0.95 26.56 0.98
N PHE A 473 -1.56 25.40 0.73
CA PHE A 473 -2.14 25.03 -0.56
C PHE A 473 -3.18 26.05 -1.03
N THR A 474 -4.09 26.41 -0.12
CA THR A 474 -5.19 27.35 -0.37
C THR A 474 -4.66 28.75 -0.68
N ILE A 475 -3.68 29.22 0.09
CA ILE A 475 -2.98 30.48 -0.16
C ILE A 475 -2.31 30.44 -1.54
N GLY A 476 -1.65 29.34 -1.89
CA GLY A 476 -1.02 29.15 -3.19
C GLY A 476 -1.99 29.26 -4.36
N ILE A 477 -3.18 28.64 -4.26
CA ILE A 477 -4.23 28.74 -5.29
C ILE A 477 -4.65 30.20 -5.48
N PHE A 478 -5.03 30.89 -4.41
CA PHE A 478 -5.44 32.30 -4.50
C PHE A 478 -4.30 33.15 -5.05
N TRP A 479 -3.06 32.94 -4.59
CA TRP A 479 -1.90 33.69 -5.03
C TRP A 479 -1.65 33.51 -6.54
N LEU A 480 -1.46 32.27 -7.01
CA LEU A 480 -1.16 31.98 -8.42
C LEU A 480 -2.25 32.55 -9.33
N MET A 481 -3.50 32.24 -9.03
CA MET A 481 -4.62 32.52 -9.93
C MET A 481 -4.98 34.01 -9.96
N TRP A 482 -4.84 34.72 -8.84
CA TRP A 482 -5.11 36.15 -8.79
C TRP A 482 -3.99 36.95 -9.47
N THR A 483 -2.73 36.64 -9.14
CA THR A 483 -1.56 37.35 -9.69
C THR A 483 -1.26 36.96 -11.14
N GLY A 484 -1.67 35.75 -11.55
CA GLY A 484 -1.59 35.26 -12.92
C GLY A 484 -2.58 35.94 -13.88
N ASN A 485 -3.66 36.53 -13.37
CA ASN A 485 -4.70 37.14 -14.20
C ASN A 485 -4.30 38.50 -14.81
N TYR A 486 -3.38 39.23 -14.18
CA TYR A 486 -3.04 40.61 -14.54
C TYR A 486 -1.67 40.71 -15.19
N ASP A 487 -1.58 41.27 -16.39
CA ASP A 487 -0.33 41.38 -17.14
C ASP A 487 0.69 42.32 -16.46
N SER A 488 0.21 43.28 -15.66
CA SER A 488 1.04 44.21 -14.89
C SER A 488 1.89 43.53 -13.80
N VAL A 489 1.50 42.34 -13.34
CA VAL A 489 2.22 41.63 -12.28
C VAL A 489 3.38 40.84 -12.90
N PRO A 490 4.63 41.00 -12.42
CA PRO A 490 5.77 40.25 -12.95
C PRO A 490 5.57 38.73 -12.85
N TRP A 491 6.03 37.98 -13.84
CA TRP A 491 5.89 36.52 -13.95
C TRP A 491 6.39 35.76 -12.72
N ILE A 492 7.39 36.28 -12.00
CA ILE A 492 7.96 35.63 -10.81
C ILE A 492 6.93 35.49 -9.68
N VAL A 493 5.99 36.44 -9.58
CA VAL A 493 5.00 36.49 -8.49
C VAL A 493 4.01 35.31 -8.57
N PRO A 494 3.34 35.03 -9.71
CA PRO A 494 2.52 33.82 -9.83
C PRO A 494 3.36 32.54 -9.72
N THR A 495 4.60 32.50 -10.21
CA THR A 495 5.49 31.33 -10.06
C THR A 495 5.75 30.99 -8.59
N ILE A 496 5.92 31.99 -7.72
CA ILE A 496 6.05 31.78 -6.26
C ILE A 496 4.78 31.18 -5.68
N GLY A 497 3.59 31.64 -6.11
CA GLY A 497 2.31 31.02 -5.75
C GLY A 497 2.25 29.53 -6.10
N GLY A 498 2.85 29.16 -7.25
CA GLY A 498 3.04 27.76 -7.65
C GLY A 498 3.81 26.90 -6.65
N ALA A 499 4.81 27.45 -5.96
CA ALA A 499 5.55 26.72 -4.93
C ALA A 499 4.68 26.40 -3.71
N PHE A 500 3.77 27.30 -3.33
CA PHE A 500 2.83 27.05 -2.23
C PHE A 500 1.82 25.96 -2.61
N ILE A 501 1.36 25.96 -3.87
CA ILE A 501 0.54 24.89 -4.41
C ILE A 501 1.30 23.56 -4.37
N GLY A 502 2.55 23.52 -4.85
CA GLY A 502 3.40 22.33 -4.83
C GLY A 502 3.59 21.76 -3.42
N PHE A 503 3.90 22.60 -2.44
CA PHE A 503 4.01 22.22 -1.03
C PHE A 503 2.72 21.60 -0.50
N GLY A 504 1.59 22.21 -0.85
CA GLY A 504 0.25 21.74 -0.52
C GLY A 504 -0.09 20.38 -1.13
N LEU A 505 0.16 20.24 -2.45
CA LEU A 505 -0.18 19.08 -3.26
C LEU A 505 0.43 17.80 -2.68
N ILE A 506 1.76 17.77 -2.55
CA ILE A 506 2.45 16.58 -2.04
C ILE A 506 2.11 16.36 -0.55
N GLY A 507 1.95 17.44 0.21
CA GLY A 507 1.79 17.34 1.65
C GLY A 507 0.43 16.81 2.08
N ILE A 508 -0.65 17.30 1.48
CA ILE A 508 -2.00 16.75 1.70
C ILE A 508 -2.06 15.31 1.20
N PHE A 509 -1.50 15.03 0.01
CA PHE A 509 -1.52 13.69 -0.56
C PHE A 509 -0.83 12.66 0.33
N LEU A 510 0.44 12.89 0.66
CA LEU A 510 1.26 11.95 1.43
C LEU A 510 0.68 11.67 2.82
N THR A 511 0.29 12.73 3.52
CA THR A 511 -0.21 12.62 4.89
C THR A 511 -1.58 11.95 4.93
N SER A 512 -2.45 12.25 3.96
CA SER A 512 -3.74 11.56 3.79
C SER A 512 -3.53 10.08 3.52
N PHE A 513 -2.63 9.75 2.61
CA PHE A 513 -2.37 8.36 2.22
C PHE A 513 -1.83 7.52 3.39
N ASN A 514 -0.83 8.05 4.11
CA ASN A 514 -0.29 7.39 5.30
C ASN A 514 -1.33 7.27 6.42
N TYR A 515 -2.14 8.31 6.63
CA TYR A 515 -3.24 8.25 7.60
C TYR A 515 -4.24 7.12 7.28
N LEU A 516 -4.63 6.96 6.01
CA LEU A 516 -5.56 5.91 5.61
C LEU A 516 -5.00 4.50 5.82
N ILE A 517 -3.70 4.31 5.58
CA ILE A 517 -3.01 3.03 5.86
C ILE A 517 -3.08 2.74 7.37
N ASP A 518 -2.64 3.69 8.18
CA ASP A 518 -2.53 3.50 9.63
C ASP A 518 -3.91 3.41 10.31
N ALA A 519 -4.95 4.06 9.77
CA ALA A 519 -6.30 4.05 10.33
C ALA A 519 -7.12 2.79 9.97
N TYR A 520 -6.81 2.11 8.85
CA TYR A 520 -7.54 0.95 8.34
C TYR A 520 -6.65 -0.28 8.16
N LEU A 521 -5.74 -0.58 9.10
CA LEU A 521 -4.70 -1.64 8.98
C LEU A 521 -5.16 -2.93 8.28
N LEU A 522 -6.23 -3.57 8.75
CA LEU A 522 -6.74 -4.85 8.21
C LEU A 522 -7.38 -4.71 6.81
N LEU A 523 -7.81 -3.51 6.44
CA LEU A 523 -8.53 -3.19 5.21
C LEU A 523 -7.84 -2.09 4.40
N ALA A 524 -6.55 -1.88 4.63
CA ALA A 524 -5.79 -0.76 4.09
C ALA A 524 -5.77 -0.81 2.56
N ALA A 525 -5.58 -2.01 2.00
CA ALA A 525 -5.64 -2.25 0.56
C ALA A 525 -6.99 -1.80 -0.04
N SER A 526 -8.11 -2.12 0.61
CA SER A 526 -9.44 -1.70 0.15
C SER A 526 -9.66 -0.21 0.31
N ALA A 527 -9.25 0.40 1.44
CA ALA A 527 -9.34 1.84 1.65
C ALA A 527 -8.54 2.63 0.59
N ILE A 528 -7.31 2.19 0.33
CA ILE A 528 -6.41 2.78 -0.68
C ILE A 528 -6.96 2.62 -2.09
N ALA A 529 -7.53 1.46 -2.43
CA ALA A 529 -8.15 1.21 -3.73
C ALA A 529 -9.31 2.19 -3.98
N GLY A 530 -10.16 2.40 -2.97
CA GLY A 530 -11.28 3.35 -3.05
C GLY A 530 -10.79 4.79 -3.24
N ASN A 531 -9.80 5.20 -2.44
CA ASN A 531 -9.17 6.50 -2.57
C ASN A 531 -8.57 6.70 -3.98
N THR A 532 -7.85 5.69 -4.49
CA THR A 532 -7.22 5.74 -5.81
C THR A 532 -8.22 5.82 -6.95
N PHE A 533 -9.33 5.08 -6.87
CA PHE A 533 -10.36 5.07 -7.91
C PHE A 533 -11.02 6.45 -8.07
N LEU A 534 -11.50 7.05 -6.97
CA LEU A 534 -12.09 8.39 -7.00
C LEU A 534 -11.09 9.46 -7.44
N ARG A 535 -9.87 9.37 -6.91
CA ARG A 535 -8.76 10.29 -7.23
C ARG A 535 -8.45 10.32 -8.72
N SER A 536 -8.27 9.16 -9.32
CA SER A 536 -7.98 9.08 -10.76
C SER A 536 -9.15 9.52 -11.62
N GLY A 537 -10.40 9.29 -11.17
CA GLY A 537 -11.59 9.84 -11.84
C GLY A 537 -11.56 11.37 -11.94
N PHE A 538 -11.19 12.06 -10.87
CA PHE A 538 -11.06 13.53 -10.90
C PHE A 538 -9.84 13.98 -11.70
N GLY A 539 -8.71 13.28 -11.58
CA GLY A 539 -7.52 13.55 -12.40
C GLY A 539 -7.81 13.44 -13.90
N ALA A 540 -8.65 12.50 -14.31
CA ALA A 540 -9.09 12.35 -15.69
C ALA A 540 -10.11 13.44 -16.11
N SER A 541 -10.94 13.91 -15.18
CA SER A 541 -12.06 14.83 -15.47
C SER A 541 -11.67 16.31 -15.46
N PHE A 542 -10.73 16.72 -14.59
CA PHE A 542 -10.39 18.13 -14.39
C PHE A 542 -9.83 18.82 -15.64
N PRO A 543 -8.93 18.20 -16.43
CA PRO A 543 -8.46 18.78 -17.67
C PRO A 543 -9.58 19.11 -18.66
N LEU A 544 -10.64 18.28 -18.73
CA LEU A 544 -11.71 18.42 -19.73
C LEU A 544 -12.49 19.74 -19.63
N PHE A 545 -12.61 20.30 -18.42
CA PHE A 545 -13.34 21.56 -18.20
C PHE A 545 -12.42 22.73 -17.84
N ALA A 546 -11.16 22.49 -17.50
CA ALA A 546 -10.24 23.52 -17.00
C ALA A 546 -10.08 24.67 -18.00
N GLY A 547 -9.85 24.38 -19.29
CA GLY A 547 -9.73 25.40 -20.33
C GLY A 547 -10.99 26.28 -20.45
N TYR A 548 -12.18 25.67 -20.45
CA TYR A 548 -13.45 26.41 -20.49
C TYR A 548 -13.68 27.25 -19.24
N MET A 549 -13.34 26.71 -18.07
CA MET A 549 -13.45 27.43 -16.80
C MET A 549 -12.55 28.69 -16.84
N LEU A 550 -11.27 28.54 -17.23
CA LEU A 550 -10.34 29.66 -17.28
C LEU A 550 -10.75 30.74 -18.30
N LYS A 551 -11.22 30.33 -19.48
CA LYS A 551 -11.69 31.24 -20.54
C LYS A 551 -13.02 31.92 -20.18
N GLY A 552 -13.95 31.19 -19.56
CA GLY A 552 -15.32 31.64 -19.32
C GLY A 552 -15.48 32.56 -18.11
N MET A 553 -14.94 32.18 -16.95
CA MET A 553 -15.04 32.99 -15.71
C MET A 553 -13.80 33.86 -15.46
N GLY A 554 -12.69 33.61 -16.16
CA GLY A 554 -11.42 34.26 -15.90
C GLY A 554 -10.59 33.55 -14.84
N VAL A 555 -9.27 33.77 -14.87
CA VAL A 555 -8.30 33.07 -14.02
C VAL A 555 -8.54 33.37 -12.54
N ASN A 556 -8.81 34.64 -12.21
CA ASN A 556 -9.05 35.09 -10.84
C ASN A 556 -10.29 34.43 -10.22
N TRP A 557 -11.42 34.40 -10.94
CA TRP A 557 -12.66 33.80 -10.44
C TRP A 557 -12.61 32.27 -10.40
N ALA A 558 -11.94 31.63 -11.36
CA ALA A 558 -11.62 30.22 -11.29
C ALA A 558 -10.78 29.90 -10.04
N GLY A 559 -9.75 30.71 -9.78
CA GLY A 559 -8.94 30.62 -8.57
C GLY A 559 -9.74 30.84 -7.29
N LEU A 560 -10.70 31.78 -7.30
CA LEU A 560 -11.58 32.02 -6.15
C LEU A 560 -12.41 30.78 -5.82
N LEU A 561 -13.05 30.19 -6.83
CA LEU A 561 -13.88 28.99 -6.67
C LEU A 561 -13.07 27.82 -6.12
N LEU A 562 -11.92 27.53 -6.73
CA LEU A 562 -11.06 26.42 -6.33
C LEU A 562 -10.45 26.67 -4.94
N GLY A 563 -10.03 27.90 -4.65
CA GLY A 563 -9.46 28.27 -3.36
C GLY A 563 -10.50 28.23 -2.24
N LEU A 564 -11.74 28.62 -2.48
CA LEU A 564 -12.83 28.49 -1.50
C LEU A 564 -13.16 27.03 -1.21
N PHE A 565 -13.21 26.18 -2.25
CA PHE A 565 -13.39 24.74 -2.05
C PHE A 565 -12.25 24.14 -1.21
N SER A 566 -11.01 24.53 -1.51
CA SER A 566 -9.83 24.18 -0.70
C SER A 566 -9.96 24.66 0.74
N ALA A 567 -10.41 25.90 0.95
CA ALA A 567 -10.59 26.49 2.28
C ALA A 567 -11.61 25.72 3.14
N VAL A 568 -12.70 25.24 2.54
CA VAL A 568 -13.71 24.41 3.22
C VAL A 568 -13.13 23.08 3.70
N LEU A 569 -12.09 22.56 3.03
CA LEU A 569 -11.42 21.32 3.42
C LEU A 569 -10.31 21.51 4.46
N ILE A 570 -9.84 22.74 4.71
CA ILE A 570 -8.82 23.03 5.74
C ILE A 570 -9.19 22.48 7.12
N PRO A 571 -10.43 22.62 7.64
CA PRO A 571 -10.77 22.15 8.98
C PRO A 571 -10.74 20.62 9.13
N VAL A 572 -10.83 19.85 8.04
CA VAL A 572 -10.92 18.38 8.05
C VAL A 572 -9.79 17.73 8.87
N PRO A 573 -8.50 17.97 8.59
CA PRO A 573 -7.41 17.39 9.38
C PRO A 573 -7.40 17.87 10.84
N PHE A 574 -7.82 19.10 11.15
CA PHE A 574 -7.89 19.60 12.53
C PHE A 574 -9.00 18.89 13.32
N LEU A 575 -10.16 18.69 12.69
CA LEU A 575 -11.27 17.96 13.28
C LEU A 575 -10.90 16.50 13.52
N PHE A 576 -10.23 15.85 12.58
CA PHE A 576 -9.76 14.47 12.75
C PHE A 576 -8.60 14.35 13.73
N TYR A 577 -7.74 15.36 13.87
CA TYR A 577 -6.71 15.36 14.91
C TYR A 577 -7.34 15.39 16.31
N LYS A 578 -8.42 16.16 16.51
CA LYS A 578 -9.08 16.28 17.81
C LYS A 578 -10.09 15.17 18.10
N TYR A 579 -10.86 14.75 17.10
CA TYR A 579 -12.00 13.84 17.24
C TYR A 579 -11.80 12.48 16.54
N GLY A 580 -10.68 12.27 15.85
CA GLY A 580 -10.41 11.08 15.05
C GLY A 580 -10.56 9.79 15.84
N LYS A 581 -9.94 9.72 17.03
CA LYS A 581 -10.05 8.57 17.92
C LYS A 581 -11.51 8.20 18.24
N TRP A 582 -12.33 9.20 18.57
CA TRP A 582 -13.75 8.99 18.85
C TRP A 582 -14.55 8.56 17.61
N LEU A 583 -14.28 9.14 16.44
CA LEU A 583 -14.94 8.73 15.20
C LEU A 583 -14.55 7.30 14.80
N ARG A 584 -13.28 6.90 15.00
CA ARG A 584 -12.82 5.52 14.71
C ARG A 584 -13.46 4.50 15.65
N GLN A 585 -13.65 4.82 16.93
CA GLN A 585 -14.36 3.93 17.86
C GLN A 585 -15.82 3.66 17.46
N LYS A 586 -16.43 4.55 16.67
CA LYS A 586 -17.78 4.38 16.11
C LYS A 586 -17.81 3.78 14.70
N SER A 587 -16.64 3.61 14.09
CA SER A 587 -16.50 3.06 12.75
C SER A 587 -16.72 1.54 12.77
N SER A 588 -17.35 1.02 11.73
CA SER A 588 -17.51 -0.43 11.57
C SER A 588 -16.26 -1.09 10.99
N TYR A 589 -15.33 -0.30 10.44
CA TYR A 589 -14.18 -0.78 9.67
C TYR A 589 -12.83 -0.21 10.14
N ALA A 590 -12.80 0.86 10.92
CA ALA A 590 -11.59 1.41 11.52
C ALA A 590 -11.32 0.74 12.87
N PHE A 591 -10.06 0.46 13.16
CA PHE A 591 -9.66 -0.23 14.39
C PHE A 591 -9.04 0.76 15.39
N ASP A 592 -9.44 0.66 16.66
CA ASP A 592 -8.75 1.32 17.78
C ASP A 592 -8.01 0.21 18.55
N LEU A 593 -6.67 0.22 18.47
CA LEU A 593 -5.78 -0.76 19.12
C LEU A 593 -5.64 -0.51 20.62
#